data_AF-A0A939R8Q8-F1
#
_entry.id   AF-A0A939R8Q8-F1
#
_cell.length_a   1.000
_cell.length_b   1.000
_cell.length_c   1.000
_cell.angle_alpha   90.00
_cell.angle_beta   90.00
_cell.angle_gamma   90.00
#
_symmetry.space_group_name_H-M   'P 1'
#
loop_
_entity.id
_entity.type
_entity.pdbx_description
1 polymer ?
#
loop_
_entity_poly.entity_id
_entity_poly.type
_entity_poly.pdbx_seq_one_letter_code
_entity_poly.pdbx_strand_id
1 'polypeptide(L)'
;MTILCLLFMAAPVDGKVKKRKPRRKPVVVKVEQQKPVQEEVIDAFSDSLAADALALLGDTLTNDTLPWPESLRARLDTIIQKSRTVKTSQFAVMIYDLTADSLLYAVNEKQTLRPASTMKLLTAIAALDKLGGSYQFQTFLKHTGTVVDSTRTLKGNVYVIGGMDPRFNRDDLIAF
;
A
#
# COMPACT_ATOMS: atom_id res chain seq x y z
N MET A 1 11.59 1.51 22.24
CA MET A 1 12.23 0.62 21.24
C MET A 1 11.46 0.77 19.94
N THR A 2 11.87 1.71 19.09
CA THR A 2 11.16 2.00 17.83
C THR A 2 11.79 1.14 16.73
N ILE A 3 11.18 0.00 16.44
CA ILE A 3 11.65 -0.93 15.41
C ILE A 3 10.97 -0.56 14.09
N LEU A 4 11.74 -0.14 13.10
CA LEU A 4 11.26 0.04 11.74
C LEU A 4 11.42 -1.29 10.98
N CYS A 5 10.31 -1.98 10.74
CA CYS A 5 10.29 -3.22 9.96
C CYS A 5 9.74 -2.92 8.55
N LEU A 6 10.58 -3.10 7.53
CA LEU A 6 10.21 -2.93 6.13
C LEU A 6 10.17 -4.32 5.47
N LEU A 7 8.96 -4.83 5.25
CA LEU A 7 8.71 -6.12 4.60
C LEU A 7 8.37 -5.90 3.12
N PHE A 8 9.16 -6.46 2.22
CA PHE A 8 8.92 -6.40 0.78
C PHE A 8 8.64 -7.79 0.21
N MET A 9 7.41 -8.01 -0.22
CA MET A 9 7.02 -9.22 -0.96
C MET A 9 6.62 -8.85 -2.38
N ALA A 10 7.21 -9.52 -3.37
CA ALA A 10 6.83 -9.40 -4.77
C ALA A 10 6.38 -10.77 -5.29
N ALA A 11 5.18 -10.82 -5.86
CA ALA A 11 4.72 -12.01 -6.59
C ALA A 11 5.56 -12.20 -7.86
N PRO A 12 5.88 -13.46 -8.25
CA PRO A 12 6.52 -13.73 -9.53
C PRO A 12 5.61 -13.27 -10.68
N VAL A 13 6.17 -12.48 -11.60
CA VAL A 13 5.50 -12.13 -12.86
C VAL A 13 6.06 -13.04 -13.93
N ASP A 14 5.37 -14.14 -14.22
CA ASP A 14 5.61 -14.91 -15.44
C ASP A 14 5.18 -14.07 -16.64
N GLY A 15 6.17 -13.50 -17.33
CA GLY A 15 5.99 -12.73 -18.55
C GLY A 15 5.57 -13.62 -19.72
N LYS A 16 4.31 -14.04 -19.77
CA LYS A 16 3.67 -14.51 -21.01
C LYS A 16 2.67 -13.47 -21.50
N VAL A 17 3.03 -12.76 -22.56
CA VAL A 17 2.16 -11.82 -23.27
C VAL A 17 0.95 -12.58 -23.84
N LYS A 18 -0.18 -12.55 -23.11
CA LYS A 18 -1.46 -13.11 -23.57
C LYS A 18 -2.17 -12.05 -24.41
N LYS A 19 -2.28 -12.27 -25.73
CA LYS A 19 -3.02 -11.38 -26.63
C LYS A 19 -4.47 -11.23 -26.12
N ARG A 20 -4.90 -9.96 -25.94
CA ARG A 20 -6.22 -9.60 -25.42
C ARG A 20 -7.33 -10.05 -26.39
N LYS A 21 -8.31 -10.81 -25.91
CA LYS A 21 -9.57 -11.08 -26.65
C LYS A 21 -10.51 -9.85 -26.56
N PRO A 22 -11.34 -9.60 -27.58
CA PRO A 22 -12.17 -8.39 -27.67
C PRO A 22 -13.29 -8.34 -26.62
N ARG A 23 -13.64 -7.11 -26.20
CA ARG A 23 -14.66 -6.78 -25.19
C ARG A 23 -16.05 -7.27 -25.60
N ARG A 24 -16.74 -8.01 -24.71
CA ARG A 24 -18.16 -8.34 -24.83
C ARG A 24 -19.02 -7.17 -24.29
N LYS A 25 -20.17 -6.94 -24.94
CA LYS A 25 -21.13 -5.86 -24.63
C LYS A 25 -21.81 -6.07 -23.26
N PRO A 26 -22.29 -5.00 -22.60
CA PRO A 26 -22.88 -5.09 -21.27
C PRO A 26 -24.21 -5.85 -21.28
N VAL A 27 -24.39 -6.74 -20.32
CA VAL A 27 -25.64 -7.48 -20.04
C VAL A 27 -26.37 -6.73 -18.93
N VAL A 28 -27.62 -6.36 -19.17
CA VAL A 28 -28.53 -5.79 -18.16
C VAL A 28 -29.07 -6.92 -17.30
N VAL A 29 -28.86 -6.86 -15.99
CA VAL A 29 -29.38 -7.84 -15.03
C VAL A 29 -30.62 -7.24 -14.37
N LYS A 30 -31.75 -7.96 -14.48
CA LYS A 30 -33.01 -7.66 -13.81
C LYS A 30 -32.96 -8.29 -12.41
N VAL A 31 -33.26 -7.50 -11.38
CA VAL A 31 -33.22 -7.94 -9.98
C VAL A 31 -34.57 -8.56 -9.64
N GLU A 32 -34.57 -9.85 -9.32
CA GLU A 32 -35.72 -10.60 -8.79
C GLU A 32 -35.40 -11.03 -7.35
N GLN A 33 -36.33 -10.81 -6.42
CA GLN A 33 -36.18 -11.08 -4.99
C GLN A 33 -36.33 -12.58 -4.68
N GLN A 34 -35.57 -13.11 -3.72
CA GLN A 34 -35.74 -14.48 -3.21
C GLN A 34 -36.21 -14.51 -1.74
N LYS A 35 -37.19 -15.38 -1.48
CA LYS A 35 -37.82 -15.76 -0.20
C LYS A 35 -37.12 -17.02 0.37
N PRO A 36 -37.08 -17.27 1.70
CA PRO A 36 -36.14 -18.21 2.29
C PRO A 36 -36.73 -19.63 2.45
N VAL A 37 -35.88 -20.67 2.32
CA VAL A 37 -36.08 -22.03 2.87
C VAL A 37 -34.71 -22.63 3.26
N GLN A 38 -34.73 -23.43 4.32
CA GLN A 38 -33.64 -23.91 5.18
C GLN A 38 -32.98 -25.23 4.70
N GLU A 39 -31.75 -25.43 5.20
CA GLU A 39 -30.95 -26.65 5.46
C GLU A 39 -30.82 -27.76 4.41
N GLU A 40 -29.59 -27.93 3.91
CA GLU A 40 -28.97 -29.25 3.79
C GLU A 40 -27.45 -29.17 4.04
N VAL A 41 -26.95 -30.14 4.79
CA VAL A 41 -25.61 -30.28 5.35
C VAL A 41 -24.60 -30.68 4.26
N ILE A 42 -23.44 -30.02 4.20
CA ILE A 42 -22.21 -30.64 3.65
C ILE A 42 -20.97 -30.19 4.42
N ASP A 43 -20.31 -31.24 4.87
CA ASP A 43 -19.10 -31.43 5.64
C ASP A 43 -17.83 -30.85 4.98
N ALA A 44 -16.76 -30.71 5.77
CA ALA A 44 -15.40 -30.27 5.43
C ALA A 44 -15.10 -28.75 5.41
N PHE A 45 -15.22 -28.12 6.58
CA PHE A 45 -14.51 -26.87 6.91
C PHE A 45 -13.82 -26.97 8.29
N SER A 46 -13.04 -28.03 8.49
CA SER A 46 -12.16 -28.19 9.65
C SER A 46 -11.07 -29.18 9.26
N ASP A 47 -9.88 -28.68 8.96
CA ASP A 47 -8.58 -29.37 9.16
C ASP A 47 -7.51 -28.69 8.29
N SER A 48 -7.00 -27.54 8.72
CA SER A 48 -5.73 -26.99 8.21
C SER A 48 -5.18 -25.85 9.07
N LEU A 49 -6.03 -25.07 9.74
CA LEU A 49 -5.59 -23.91 10.54
C LEU A 49 -5.07 -24.26 11.96
N ALA A 50 -5.46 -25.41 12.52
CA ALA A 50 -5.09 -25.77 13.89
C ALA A 50 -3.67 -26.36 14.00
N ALA A 51 -3.21 -27.10 12.98
CA ALA A 51 -1.89 -27.74 13.00
C ALA A 51 -0.75 -26.70 12.91
N ASP A 52 -0.90 -25.68 12.08
CA ASP A 52 0.07 -24.58 11.95
C ASP A 52 0.15 -23.71 13.21
N ALA A 53 -0.98 -23.48 13.89
CA ALA A 53 -1.01 -22.73 15.14
C ALA A 53 -0.36 -23.51 16.31
N LEU A 54 -0.54 -24.83 16.36
CA LEU A 54 0.01 -25.69 17.41
C LEU A 54 1.53 -25.93 17.26
N ALA A 55 2.01 -26.08 16.02
CA ALA A 55 3.43 -26.19 15.72
C ALA A 55 4.18 -24.86 15.94
N LEU A 56 3.47 -23.73 15.87
CA LEU A 56 4.01 -22.41 16.18
C LEU A 56 4.12 -22.19 17.69
N LEU A 57 3.18 -22.75 18.49
CA LEU A 57 3.21 -22.72 19.95
C LEU A 57 4.37 -23.53 20.56
N GLY A 58 4.69 -24.70 20.00
CA GLY A 58 5.80 -25.56 20.49
C GLY A 58 7.20 -24.96 20.32
N ASP A 59 7.43 -24.20 19.25
CA ASP A 59 8.72 -23.53 18.97
C ASP A 59 8.89 -22.19 19.71
N THR A 60 7.80 -21.63 20.25
CA THR A 60 7.89 -20.45 21.14
C THR A 60 8.59 -20.80 22.46
N LEU A 61 8.41 -22.02 22.97
CA LEU A 61 8.94 -22.43 24.27
C LEU A 61 10.46 -22.69 24.26
N THR A 62 11.07 -22.91 23.10
CA THR A 62 12.51 -23.23 22.97
C THR A 62 13.37 -22.01 22.62
N ASN A 63 12.79 -20.99 21.99
CA ASN A 63 13.54 -19.79 21.56
C ASN A 63 13.66 -18.70 22.65
N ASP A 64 12.87 -18.78 23.73
CA ASP A 64 12.90 -17.80 24.84
C ASP A 64 14.13 -17.95 25.75
N THR A 65 14.99 -18.95 25.54
CA THR A 65 16.21 -19.15 26.34
C THR A 65 17.41 -18.35 25.81
N LEU A 66 17.36 -17.88 24.56
CA LEU A 66 18.43 -17.07 23.98
C LEU A 66 18.30 -15.60 24.40
N PRO A 67 19.42 -14.90 24.67
CA PRO A 67 19.39 -13.47 24.93
C PRO A 67 18.92 -12.67 23.70
N TRP A 68 18.51 -11.43 23.93
CA TRP A 68 18.31 -10.47 22.85
C TRP A 68 19.67 -10.00 22.32
N PRO A 69 19.88 -9.91 20.99
CA PRO A 69 18.92 -10.09 19.88
C PRO A 69 18.89 -11.49 19.25
N GLU A 70 19.63 -12.47 19.76
CA GLU A 70 19.72 -13.82 19.18
C GLU A 70 18.37 -14.55 19.14
N SER A 71 17.56 -14.40 20.19
CA SER A 71 16.19 -14.96 20.22
C SER A 71 15.30 -14.38 19.13
N LEU A 72 15.45 -13.10 18.78
CA LEU A 72 14.73 -12.48 17.66
C LEU A 72 15.13 -13.13 16.34
N ARG A 73 16.44 -13.27 16.09
CA ARG A 73 16.97 -13.86 14.85
C ARG A 73 16.46 -15.28 14.66
N ALA A 74 16.59 -16.12 15.69
CA ALA A 74 16.12 -17.50 15.65
C ALA A 74 14.63 -17.61 15.29
N ARG A 75 13.79 -16.78 15.93
CA ARG A 75 12.34 -16.75 15.64
C ARG A 75 12.03 -16.31 14.20
N LEU A 76 12.75 -15.31 13.70
CA LEU A 76 12.57 -14.83 12.32
C LEU A 76 13.01 -15.88 11.29
N ASP A 77 14.13 -16.56 11.55
CA ASP A 77 14.61 -17.66 10.71
C ASP A 77 13.57 -18.78 10.65
N THR A 78 12.99 -19.16 11.79
CA THR A 78 11.92 -20.17 11.83
C THR A 78 10.71 -19.77 10.97
N ILE A 79 10.25 -18.52 11.09
CA ILE A 79 9.10 -18.02 10.31
C ILE A 79 9.40 -18.04 8.81
N ILE A 80 10.59 -17.58 8.42
CA ILE A 80 10.99 -17.49 7.02
C ILE A 80 11.16 -18.89 6.41
N GLN A 81 11.78 -19.83 7.13
CA GLN A 81 12.00 -21.20 6.64
C GLN A 81 10.70 -22.02 6.52
N LYS A 82 9.77 -21.83 7.45
CA LYS A 82 8.46 -22.50 7.42
C LYS A 82 7.51 -21.91 6.38
N SER A 83 7.67 -20.64 6.03
CA SER A 83 6.78 -19.96 5.08
C SER A 83 6.92 -20.51 3.64
N ARG A 84 5.83 -21.07 3.12
CA ARG A 84 5.74 -21.54 1.72
C ARG A 84 5.93 -20.39 0.72
N THR A 85 5.48 -19.18 1.06
CA THR A 85 5.53 -18.01 0.18
C THR A 85 6.96 -17.57 -0.13
N VAL A 86 7.87 -17.65 0.85
CA VAL A 86 9.29 -17.31 0.66
C VAL A 86 9.98 -18.29 -0.30
N LYS A 87 9.54 -19.55 -0.34
CA LYS A 87 10.09 -20.56 -1.26
C LYS A 87 9.69 -20.33 -2.72
N THR A 88 8.58 -19.65 -2.98
CA THR A 88 8.03 -19.46 -4.34
C THR A 88 8.11 -18.02 -4.85
N SER A 89 8.41 -17.05 -3.97
CA SER A 89 8.41 -15.62 -4.29
C SER A 89 9.71 -14.96 -3.84
N GLN A 90 10.08 -13.88 -4.52
CA GLN A 90 11.24 -13.09 -4.11
C GLN A 90 10.90 -12.28 -2.86
N PHE A 91 11.84 -12.28 -1.92
CA PHE A 91 11.66 -11.73 -0.60
C PHE A 91 12.96 -11.13 -0.08
N ALA A 92 12.84 -10.00 0.60
CA ALA A 92 13.91 -9.39 1.36
C ALA A 92 13.37 -8.77 2.65
N VAL A 93 14.17 -8.83 3.70
CA VAL A 93 13.92 -8.21 5.00
C VAL A 93 15.19 -7.62 5.55
N MET A 94 15.07 -6.44 6.14
CA MET A 94 16.12 -5.82 6.94
C MET A 94 15.45 -5.22 8.18
N ILE A 95 15.98 -5.55 9.36
CA ILE A 95 15.51 -5.03 10.64
C ILE A 95 16.69 -4.33 11.29
N TYR A 96 16.50 -3.05 11.57
CA TYR A 96 17.52 -2.16 12.09
C TYR A 96 17.02 -1.52 13.39
N ASP A 97 17.89 -1.49 14.41
CA ASP A 97 17.63 -0.76 15.65
C ASP A 97 18.10 0.69 15.50
N LEU A 98 17.15 1.62 15.51
CA LEU A 98 17.45 3.06 15.42
C LEU A 98 18.05 3.64 16.70
N THR A 99 17.85 2.98 17.85
CA THR A 99 18.34 3.46 19.16
C THR A 99 19.78 3.03 19.38
N ALA A 100 20.07 1.75 19.08
CA ALA A 100 21.41 1.18 19.22
C ALA A 100 22.28 1.38 17.96
N ASP A 101 21.72 1.96 16.90
CA ASP A 101 22.34 2.13 15.59
C ASP A 101 22.99 0.83 15.07
N SER A 102 22.22 -0.26 15.09
CA SER A 102 22.75 -1.59 14.77
C SER A 102 21.80 -2.42 13.92
N LEU A 103 22.38 -3.20 13.02
CA LEU A 103 21.63 -4.17 12.21
C LEU A 103 21.29 -5.40 13.03
N LEU A 104 19.99 -5.64 13.24
CA LEU A 104 19.52 -6.78 14.01
C LEU A 104 19.36 -8.02 13.13
N TYR A 105 18.84 -7.89 11.92
CA TYR A 105 18.57 -9.03 11.03
C TYR A 105 18.50 -8.59 9.56
N ALA A 106 19.02 -9.39 8.64
CA ALA A 106 18.96 -9.11 7.20
C ALA A 106 18.90 -10.40 6.38
N VAL A 107 18.04 -10.39 5.36
CA VAL A 107 17.92 -11.44 4.33
C VAL A 107 17.69 -10.74 3.00
N ASN A 108 18.57 -10.97 2.03
CA ASN A 108 18.52 -10.41 0.66
C ASN A 108 18.35 -8.88 0.63
N GLU A 109 18.88 -8.14 1.60
CA GLU A 109 18.65 -6.71 1.80
C GLU A 109 19.12 -5.84 0.62
N LYS A 110 20.09 -6.32 -0.16
CA LYS A 110 20.60 -5.65 -1.37
C LYS A 110 19.85 -6.04 -2.65
N GLN A 111 18.87 -6.94 -2.58
CA GLN A 111 18.09 -7.35 -3.74
C GLN A 111 17.09 -6.28 -4.14
N THR A 112 17.05 -5.95 -5.43
CA THR A 112 16.05 -5.02 -5.97
C THR A 112 14.69 -5.70 -6.07
N LEU A 113 13.71 -5.20 -5.31
CA LEU A 113 12.33 -5.67 -5.33
C LEU A 113 11.38 -4.56 -5.81
N ARG A 114 10.14 -4.93 -6.12
CA ARG A 114 9.08 -3.97 -6.48
C ARG A 114 8.49 -3.37 -5.20
N PRO A 115 8.71 -2.07 -4.90
CA PRO A 115 8.35 -1.50 -3.60
C PRO A 115 6.83 -1.31 -3.38
N ALA A 116 6.01 -1.40 -4.43
CA ALA A 116 4.58 -1.08 -4.37
C ALA A 116 4.36 0.27 -3.64
N SER A 117 3.41 0.34 -2.71
CA SER A 117 3.11 1.58 -1.98
C SER A 117 4.20 2.04 -1.00
N THR A 118 5.18 1.20 -0.63
CA THR A 118 6.30 1.66 0.22
C THR A 118 7.19 2.69 -0.48
N MET A 119 7.14 2.76 -1.82
CA MET A 119 7.77 3.80 -2.63
C MET A 119 7.34 5.22 -2.20
N LYS A 120 6.14 5.34 -1.61
CA LYS A 120 5.65 6.62 -1.06
C LYS A 120 6.58 7.18 0.00
N LEU A 121 7.33 6.36 0.74
CA LEU A 121 8.32 6.84 1.72
C LEU A 121 9.41 7.65 1.02
N LEU A 122 9.99 7.12 -0.06
CA LEU A 122 11.00 7.83 -0.84
C LEU A 122 10.44 9.12 -1.46
N THR A 123 9.22 9.05 -2.03
CA THR A 123 8.55 10.24 -2.58
C THR A 123 8.27 11.29 -1.49
N ALA A 124 7.83 10.89 -0.31
CA ALA A 124 7.54 11.79 0.80
C ALA A 124 8.80 12.46 1.33
N ILE A 125 9.89 11.71 1.50
CA ILE A 125 11.20 12.26 1.91
C ILE A 125 11.68 13.29 0.88
N ALA A 126 11.64 12.95 -0.41
CA ALA A 126 12.04 13.88 -1.48
C ALA A 126 11.15 15.13 -1.53
N ALA A 127 9.83 14.97 -1.31
CA ALA A 127 8.91 16.10 -1.27
C ALA A 127 9.20 17.01 -0.07
N LEU A 128 9.45 16.45 1.12
CA LEU A 128 9.82 17.23 2.30
C LEU A 128 11.17 17.95 2.11
N ASP A 129 12.16 17.31 1.49
CA ASP A 129 13.46 17.92 1.18
C ASP A 129 13.34 19.09 0.18
N LYS A 130 12.55 18.92 -0.88
CA LYS A 130 12.44 19.92 -1.95
C LYS A 130 11.43 21.02 -1.70
N LEU A 131 10.29 20.70 -1.09
CA LEU A 131 9.18 21.63 -0.88
C LEU A 131 9.16 22.19 0.54
N GLY A 132 9.69 21.45 1.51
CA GLY A 132 9.54 21.74 2.93
C GLY A 132 8.21 21.25 3.51
N GLY A 133 8.12 21.16 4.84
CA GLY A 133 6.91 20.72 5.54
C GLY A 133 5.75 21.73 5.53
N SER A 134 6.00 22.97 5.13
CA SER A 134 5.04 24.08 5.11
C SER A 134 4.65 24.53 3.70
N TYR A 135 4.95 23.73 2.67
CA TYR A 135 4.59 24.06 1.30
C TYR A 135 3.08 24.11 1.13
N GLN A 136 2.58 25.14 0.45
CA GLN A 136 1.16 25.32 0.14
C GLN A 136 0.99 25.38 -1.38
N PHE A 137 0.15 24.50 -1.91
CA PHE A 137 -0.25 24.55 -3.31
C PHE A 137 -1.17 25.75 -3.54
N GLN A 138 -1.07 26.40 -4.70
CA GLN A 138 -1.84 27.61 -5.02
C GLN A 138 -2.50 27.49 -6.38
N THR A 139 -3.82 27.43 -6.38
CA THR A 139 -4.64 27.48 -7.61
C THR A 139 -5.18 28.90 -7.77
N PHE A 140 -5.09 29.46 -8.98
CA PHE A 140 -5.48 30.84 -9.24
C PHE A 140 -6.61 30.92 -10.26
N LEU A 141 -7.65 31.70 -9.97
CA LEU A 141 -8.58 32.18 -10.98
C LEU A 141 -8.05 33.50 -11.56
N LYS A 142 -7.92 33.56 -12.88
CA LYS A 142 -7.44 34.74 -13.59
C LYS A 142 -8.30 35.02 -14.81
N HIS A 143 -8.23 36.23 -15.32
CA HIS A 143 -8.92 36.61 -16.55
C HIS A 143 -8.04 37.45 -17.47
N THR A 144 -8.42 37.52 -18.75
CA THR A 144 -7.88 38.46 -19.73
C THR A 144 -8.90 39.57 -20.00
N GLY A 145 -8.46 40.65 -20.64
CA GLY A 145 -9.35 41.78 -20.93
C GLY A 145 -9.76 42.56 -19.68
N THR A 146 -10.85 43.32 -19.79
CA THR A 146 -11.27 44.28 -18.75
C THR A 146 -12.67 44.01 -18.27
N VAL A 147 -12.89 44.22 -16.97
CA VAL A 147 -14.23 44.26 -16.39
C VAL A 147 -14.81 45.65 -16.64
N VAL A 148 -15.98 45.70 -17.28
CA VAL A 148 -16.72 46.95 -17.49
C VAL A 148 -17.55 47.20 -16.23
N ASP A 149 -17.11 48.11 -15.36
CA ASP A 149 -17.73 48.36 -14.05
C ASP A 149 -19.21 48.74 -14.13
N SER A 150 -19.60 49.51 -15.15
CA SER A 150 -20.98 49.97 -15.32
C SER A 150 -21.96 48.83 -15.61
N THR A 151 -21.53 47.76 -16.28
CA THR A 151 -22.37 46.59 -16.62
C THR A 151 -21.99 45.35 -15.82
N ARG A 152 -20.93 45.42 -14.99
CA ARG A 152 -20.28 44.29 -14.31
C ARG A 152 -19.99 43.11 -15.24
N THR A 153 -19.64 43.40 -16.49
CA THR A 153 -19.39 42.37 -17.51
C THR A 153 -17.90 42.29 -17.81
N LEU A 154 -17.32 41.09 -17.70
CA LEU A 154 -15.97 40.84 -18.17
C LEU A 154 -15.97 40.69 -19.71
N LYS A 155 -15.17 41.52 -20.39
CA LYS A 155 -14.89 41.35 -21.83
C LYS A 155 -13.52 40.69 -22.01
N GLY A 156 -13.52 39.36 -21.98
CA GLY A 156 -12.31 38.56 -22.13
C GLY A 156 -12.56 37.11 -21.75
N ASN A 157 -11.48 36.36 -21.52
CA ASN A 157 -11.54 34.96 -21.13
C ASN A 157 -11.24 34.81 -19.63
N VAL A 158 -11.84 33.80 -19.01
CA VAL A 158 -11.51 33.38 -17.65
C VAL A 158 -10.74 32.07 -17.72
N TYR A 159 -9.71 31.93 -16.90
CA TYR A 159 -8.88 30.73 -16.83
C TYR A 159 -8.54 30.40 -15.39
N VAL A 160 -8.47 29.10 -15.10
CA VAL A 160 -7.97 28.57 -13.84
C VAL A 160 -6.55 28.07 -14.07
N ILE A 161 -5.58 28.67 -13.39
CA ILE A 161 -4.22 28.15 -13.33
C ILE A 161 -4.14 27.16 -12.17
N GLY A 162 -4.07 25.87 -12.50
CA GLY A 162 -3.97 24.80 -11.52
C GLY A 162 -2.65 24.83 -10.76
N GLY A 163 -2.73 24.82 -9.43
CA GLY A 163 -1.58 24.76 -8.53
C GLY A 163 -1.08 23.35 -8.20
N MET A 164 -1.69 22.32 -8.79
CA MET A 164 -1.54 20.91 -8.39
C MET A 164 -1.93 20.62 -6.93
N ASP A 165 -2.84 21.41 -6.36
CA ASP A 165 -3.37 21.13 -5.02
C ASP A 165 -4.18 19.83 -5.02
N PRO A 166 -3.73 18.76 -4.33
CA PRO A 166 -4.42 17.48 -4.30
C PRO A 166 -5.71 17.52 -3.47
N ARG A 167 -5.98 18.60 -2.73
CA ARG A 167 -7.18 18.79 -1.89
C ARG A 167 -8.21 19.73 -2.51
N PHE A 168 -7.91 20.33 -3.67
CA PHE A 168 -8.80 21.24 -4.37
C PHE A 168 -10.14 20.58 -4.69
N ASN A 169 -11.24 21.19 -4.25
CA ASN A 169 -12.58 20.64 -4.34
C ASN A 169 -13.62 21.71 -4.75
N ARG A 170 -14.91 21.36 -4.66
CA ARG A 170 -16.02 22.23 -5.08
C ARG A 170 -16.11 23.50 -4.23
N ASP A 171 -15.85 23.42 -2.94
CA ASP A 171 -15.98 24.57 -2.04
C ASP A 171 -14.91 25.62 -2.36
N ASP A 172 -13.69 25.18 -2.69
CA ASP A 172 -12.62 26.06 -3.16
C ASP A 172 -12.99 26.78 -4.46
N LEU A 173 -13.71 26.10 -5.36
CA LEU A 173 -14.17 26.70 -6.61
C LEU A 173 -15.27 27.75 -6.40
N ILE A 174 -16.14 27.55 -5.40
CA ILE A 174 -17.21 28.50 -5.05
C ILE A 174 -16.65 29.72 -4.30
N ALA A 175 -15.51 29.56 -3.62
CA ALA A 175 -14.88 30.63 -2.86
C ALA A 175 -14.20 31.71 -3.72
N PHE A 176 -13.98 31.46 -5.03
CA PHE A 176 -13.46 32.46 -5.97
C PHE A 176 -14.54 33.49 -6.37
#